data_AF-A0A814Y939-F1
#
_entry.id   AF-A0A814Y939-F1
#
_cell.length_a   1.000
_cell.length_b   1.000
_cell.length_c   1.000
_cell.angle_alpha   90.00
_cell.angle_beta   90.00
_cell.angle_gamma   90.00
#
_symmetry.space_group_name_H-M   'P 1'
#
loop_
_entity.id
_entity.type
_entity.pdbx_description
1 polymer ?
#
loop_
_entity_poly.entity_id
_entity_poly.type
_entity_poly.pdbx_seq_one_letter_code
_entity_poly.pdbx_strand_id
1 'polypeptide(L)'
;MPVNGCDFNGNDETSWYFGQLSRSETNDLLHEQDPGTYLVRDSATLKGDFVLCVREGTKTMHYIINKIEEDGETPRYKIGSNFFESMPALLRHYTTHYLDTTQLLKPVI
;
A
#
# COMPACT_ATOMS: atom_id res chain seq x y z
N MET A 1 -0.99 -22.01 24.82
CA MET A 1 -0.23 -21.90 23.55
C MET A 1 -0.21 -20.44 23.16
N PRO A 2 0.94 -19.84 22.78
CA PRO A 2 1.02 -18.41 22.55
C PRO A 2 0.26 -18.02 21.27
N VAL A 3 -0.72 -17.13 21.41
CA VAL A 3 -1.34 -16.38 20.31
C VAL A 3 -0.35 -15.28 19.89
N ASN A 4 0.67 -15.66 19.14
CA ASN A 4 1.63 -14.73 18.53
C ASN A 4 1.38 -14.72 17.02
N GLY A 5 1.01 -13.56 16.50
CA GLY A 5 0.96 -13.31 15.06
C GLY A 5 0.00 -12.17 14.74
N CYS A 6 0.53 -10.95 14.77
CA CYS A 6 0.04 -9.78 14.05
C CYS A 6 -1.04 -10.08 13.00
N ASP A 7 -2.29 -9.83 13.36
CA ASP A 7 -3.46 -9.89 12.48
C ASP A 7 -3.43 -8.68 11.54
N PHE A 8 -2.47 -8.68 10.61
CA PHE A 8 -2.65 -7.94 9.38
C PHE A 8 -3.61 -8.77 8.54
N ASN A 9 -4.91 -8.60 8.74
CA ASN A 9 -5.91 -9.16 7.85
C ASN A 9 -5.84 -8.42 6.51
N GLY A 10 -4.81 -8.73 5.71
CA GLY A 10 -4.65 -8.21 4.34
C GLY A 10 -5.77 -8.62 3.38
N ASN A 11 -6.78 -9.35 3.88
CA ASN A 11 -8.02 -9.68 3.19
C ASN A 11 -9.07 -8.57 3.29
N ASP A 12 -9.03 -7.70 4.31
CA ASP A 12 -9.90 -6.53 4.39
C ASP A 12 -9.32 -5.42 3.52
N GLU A 13 -9.53 -5.56 2.20
CA GLU A 13 -9.21 -4.52 1.23
C GLU A 13 -9.78 -3.16 1.66
N THR A 14 -10.93 -3.13 2.33
CA THR A 14 -11.57 -1.90 2.82
C THR A 14 -10.77 -1.11 3.86
N SER A 15 -9.84 -1.73 4.58
CA SER A 15 -9.05 -1.03 5.62
C SER A 15 -7.90 -0.21 5.02
N TRP A 16 -7.30 -0.70 3.93
CA TRP A 16 -6.16 -0.06 3.30
C TRP A 16 -6.48 0.51 1.91
N TYR A 17 -7.51 0.04 1.21
CA TYR A 17 -7.87 0.48 -0.13
C TYR A 17 -8.98 1.55 -0.10
N PHE A 18 -8.66 2.73 -0.63
CA PHE A 18 -9.56 3.88 -0.70
C PHE A 18 -10.17 4.09 -2.10
N GLY A 19 -9.76 3.29 -3.08
CA GLY A 19 -10.16 3.53 -4.47
C GLY A 19 -9.63 4.87 -4.98
N GLN A 20 -10.49 5.64 -5.65
CA GLN A 20 -10.09 6.88 -6.31
C GLN A 20 -9.92 8.05 -5.32
N LEU A 21 -8.75 8.12 -4.68
CA LEU A 21 -8.39 9.17 -3.73
C LEU A 21 -7.40 10.19 -4.34
N SER A 22 -7.70 11.48 -4.24
CA SER A 22 -6.82 12.53 -4.75
C SER A 22 -5.53 12.65 -3.93
N ARG A 23 -4.47 13.20 -4.55
CA ARG A 23 -3.15 13.32 -3.87
C ARG A 23 -3.26 14.21 -2.64
N SER A 24 -4.00 15.30 -2.74
CA SER A 24 -4.27 16.22 -1.64
C SER A 24 -5.00 15.53 -0.50
N GLU A 25 -6.13 14.86 -0.78
CA GLU A 25 -6.88 14.08 0.21
C GLU A 25 -6.02 13.02 0.90
N THR A 26 -5.19 12.31 0.13
CA THR A 26 -4.27 11.31 0.67
C THR A 26 -3.24 11.94 1.61
N ASN A 27 -2.70 13.10 1.24
CA ASN A 27 -1.73 13.79 2.05
C ASN A 27 -2.37 14.34 3.33
N ASP A 28 -3.58 14.88 3.26
CA ASP A 28 -4.34 15.39 4.40
C ASP A 28 -4.68 14.25 5.38
N LEU A 29 -5.23 13.14 4.85
CA LEU A 29 -5.57 11.97 5.64
C LEU A 29 -4.33 11.38 6.35
N LEU A 30 -3.21 11.24 5.64
CA LEU A 30 -1.97 10.74 6.24
C LEU A 30 -1.26 11.81 7.10
N HIS A 31 -1.57 13.10 6.91
CA HIS A 31 -0.99 14.18 7.69
C HIS A 31 -1.45 14.15 9.14
N GLU A 32 -2.70 13.77 9.37
CA GLU A 32 -3.29 13.60 10.70
C GLU A 32 -2.91 12.26 11.38
N GLN A 33 -2.16 11.40 10.69
CA GLN A 33 -1.87 10.04 11.13
C GLN A 33 -0.42 9.85 11.58
N ASP A 34 -0.20 8.79 12.35
CA ASP A 34 1.13 8.41 12.83
C ASP A 34 2.05 7.95 11.69
N PRO A 35 3.37 8.14 11.81
CA PRO A 35 4.34 7.56 10.90
C PRO A 35 4.20 6.02 10.85
N GLY A 36 4.28 5.45 9.64
CA GLY A 36 4.02 4.04 9.37
C GLY A 36 2.55 3.73 9.02
N THR A 37 1.66 4.72 9.08
CA THR A 37 0.30 4.59 8.54
C THR A 37 0.34 4.58 7.02
N TYR A 38 -0.42 3.69 6.39
CA TYR A 38 -0.44 3.56 4.93
C TYR A 38 -1.84 3.35 4.37
N LEU A 39 -1.97 3.61 3.06
CA LEU A 39 -3.17 3.38 2.28
C LEU A 39 -2.83 3.14 0.82
N VAL A 40 -3.70 2.45 0.09
CA VAL A 40 -3.63 2.24 -1.34
C VAL A 40 -4.77 2.98 -1.99
N ARG A 41 -4.48 3.65 -3.09
CA ARG A 41 -5.46 4.31 -3.93
C ARG A 41 -5.29 3.89 -5.39
N ASP A 42 -6.33 4.14 -6.18
CA ASP A 42 -6.32 3.97 -7.63
C ASP A 42 -5.51 5.09 -8.29
N SER A 43 -4.77 4.75 -9.34
CA SER A 43 -4.02 5.72 -10.12
C SER A 43 -4.98 6.51 -11.03
N ALA A 44 -5.14 7.81 -10.77
CA ALA A 44 -5.97 8.68 -11.59
C ALA A 44 -5.51 8.78 -13.06
N THR A 45 -4.25 8.43 -13.36
CA THR A 45 -3.65 8.57 -14.68
C THR A 45 -3.76 7.31 -15.54
N LEU A 46 -3.73 6.12 -14.92
CA LEU A 46 -3.70 4.83 -15.61
C LEU A 46 -4.68 3.88 -14.94
N LYS A 47 -5.73 3.54 -15.69
CA LYS A 47 -6.80 2.66 -15.21
C LYS A 47 -6.25 1.24 -15.08
N GLY A 48 -6.14 0.76 -13.84
CA GLY A 48 -5.56 -0.56 -13.51
C GLY A 48 -4.30 -0.48 -12.66
N ASP A 49 -3.65 0.69 -12.57
CA ASP A 49 -2.52 0.91 -11.68
C ASP A 49 -2.98 1.43 -10.32
N PHE A 50 -2.20 1.14 -9.29
CA PHE A 50 -2.44 1.55 -7.92
C PHE A 50 -1.32 2.47 -7.43
N VAL A 51 -1.56 3.19 -6.36
CA VAL A 51 -0.55 4.01 -5.68
C VAL A 51 -0.63 3.71 -4.20
N LEU A 52 0.45 3.18 -3.63
CA LEU A 52 0.62 3.02 -2.19
C LEU A 52 1.12 4.34 -1.61
N CYS A 53 0.42 4.84 -0.62
CA CYS A 53 0.75 6.07 0.08
C CYS A 53 1.04 5.75 1.54
N VAL A 54 2.17 6.23 2.04
CA VAL A 54 2.62 5.96 3.41
C VAL A 54 3.06 7.25 4.08
N ARG A 55 2.77 7.36 5.37
CA ARG A 55 3.22 8.46 6.21
C ARG A 55 4.63 8.19 6.73
N GLU A 56 5.58 8.98 6.27
CA GLU A 56 7.00 8.93 6.66
C GLU A 56 7.38 10.20 7.42
N GLY A 57 7.24 10.14 8.75
CA GLY A 57 7.49 11.27 9.63
C GLY A 57 6.51 12.42 9.33
N THR A 58 7.01 13.46 8.66
CA THR A 58 6.22 14.64 8.25
C THR A 58 5.84 14.63 6.77
N LYS A 59 6.33 13.67 6.00
CA LYS A 59 6.10 13.56 4.55
C LYS A 59 5.17 12.39 4.23
N THR A 60 4.41 12.53 3.16
CA THR A 60 3.66 11.42 2.56
C THR A 60 4.42 10.94 1.33
N MET A 61 4.85 9.69 1.35
CA MET A 61 5.42 9.06 0.16
C MET A 61 4.34 8.42 -0.68
N HIS A 62 4.52 8.43 -1.99
CA HIS A 62 3.58 7.87 -2.95
C HIS A 62 4.35 6.94 -3.91
N TYR A 63 4.12 5.65 -3.77
CA TYR A 63 4.73 4.60 -4.55
C TYR A 63 3.75 4.10 -5.61
N ILE A 64 4.15 4.19 -6.87
CA ILE A 64 3.33 3.71 -7.98
C ILE A 64 3.45 2.18 -8.05
N ILE A 65 2.30 1.52 -7.98
CA ILE A 65 2.14 0.08 -8.16
C ILE A 65 1.55 -0.14 -9.54
N ASN A 66 2.34 -0.73 -10.43
CA ASN A 66 1.91 -1.06 -11.77
C ASN A 66 1.31 -2.46 -11.77
N LYS A 67 0.09 -2.60 -12.30
CA LYS A 67 -0.53 -3.92 -12.47
C LYS A 67 -0.18 -4.45 -13.85
N ILE A 68 0.62 -5.51 -13.87
CA ILE A 68 1.08 -6.17 -15.08
C ILE A 68 0.20 -7.41 -15.26
N GLU A 69 -0.73 -7.34 -16.20
CA GLU A 69 -1.57 -8.46 -16.60
C GLU A 69 -1.02 -9.01 -17.92
N GLU A 70 -0.44 -10.22 -17.90
CA GLU A 70 -0.04 -10.95 -19.10
C GLU A 70 -1.13 -11.94 -19.52
N ASP A 71 -1.33 -12.08 -20.83
CA ASP A 71 -2.40 -12.90 -21.43
C ASP A 71 -2.27 -14.37 -20.99
N GLY A 72 -3.18 -14.81 -20.11
CA GLY A 72 -3.23 -16.18 -19.57
C GLY A 72 -2.47 -16.42 -18.26
N GLU A 73 -1.86 -15.40 -17.65
CA GLU A 73 -1.14 -15.50 -16.37
C GLU A 73 -1.80 -14.69 -15.24
N THR A 74 -1.44 -15.01 -13.99
CA THR A 74 -1.89 -14.27 -12.81
C THR A 74 -1.37 -12.83 -12.85
N PRO A 75 -2.20 -11.80 -12.57
CA PRO A 75 -1.75 -10.42 -12.56
C PRO A 75 -0.64 -10.20 -11.53
N ARG A 76 0.46 -9.56 -11.94
CA ARG A 76 1.59 -9.20 -11.08
C ARG A 76 1.54 -7.73 -10.72
N TYR A 77 1.99 -7.40 -9.52
CA TYR A 77 2.02 -6.04 -8.98
C TYR A 77 3.46 -5.59 -8.82
N LYS A 78 3.85 -4.54 -9.55
CA LYS A 78 5.21 -3.99 -9.52
C LYS A 78 5.23 -2.65 -8.81
N ILE A 79 6.05 -2.52 -7.78
CA ILE A 79 6.21 -1.27 -7.02
C ILE A 79 7.68 -0.86 -6.99
N GLY A 80 7.96 0.29 -7.60
CA GLY A 80 9.34 0.74 -7.83
C GLY A 80 10.13 -0.29 -8.64
N SER A 81 11.04 -1.00 -7.96
CA SER A 81 11.90 -2.06 -8.51
C SER A 81 11.50 -3.48 -8.09
N ASN A 82 10.50 -3.64 -7.20
CA ASN A 82 10.08 -4.94 -6.68
C ASN A 82 8.80 -5.44 -7.37
N PHE A 83 8.65 -6.76 -7.43
CA PHE A 83 7.51 -7.43 -8.05
C PHE A 83 6.85 -8.39 -7.06
N PHE A 84 5.53 -8.44 -7.10
CA PHE A 84 4.71 -9.22 -6.20
C PHE A 84 3.59 -9.93 -6.96
N GLU A 85 3.20 -11.10 -6.48
CA GLU A 85 2.10 -11.90 -7.04
C GLU A 85 0.71 -11.35 -6.68
N SER A 86 0.61 -10.50 -5.65
CA SER A 86 -0.66 -9.94 -5.17
C SER A 86 -0.42 -8.69 -4.30
N MET A 87 -1.40 -7.79 -4.27
CA MET A 87 -1.42 -6.62 -3.38
C MET A 87 -1.17 -6.97 -1.90
N PRO A 88 -1.88 -7.93 -1.28
CA PRO A 88 -1.60 -8.32 0.10
C PRO A 88 -0.19 -8.89 0.31
N ALA A 89 0.39 -9.55 -0.70
CA ALA A 89 1.77 -10.05 -0.61
C ALA A 89 2.78 -8.89 -0.59
N LEU A 90 2.55 -7.88 -1.43
CA LEU A 90 3.30 -6.63 -1.44
C LEU A 90 3.23 -5.93 -0.07
N LEU A 91 2.02 -5.73 0.45
CA LEU A 91 1.82 -5.05 1.73
C LEU A 91 2.54 -5.80 2.86
N ARG A 92 2.31 -7.11 2.99
CA ARG A 92 2.98 -7.96 3.99
C ARG A 92 4.51 -7.95 3.87
N HIS A 93 5.05 -7.76 2.68
CA HIS A 93 6.50 -7.64 2.53
C HIS A 93 6.98 -6.33 3.17
N TYR A 94 6.35 -5.21 2.83
CA TYR A 94 6.71 -3.89 3.34
C TYR A 94 6.27 -3.62 4.79
N THR A 95 5.52 -4.51 5.43
CA THR A 95 5.36 -4.46 6.90
C THR A 95 6.64 -4.87 7.64
N THR A 96 7.50 -5.66 6.99
CA THR A 96 8.79 -6.11 7.56
C THR A 96 10.00 -5.50 6.85
N HIS A 97 9.81 -4.97 5.64
CA HIS A 97 10.85 -4.32 4.86
C HIS A 97 10.61 -2.81 4.81
N TYR A 98 11.66 -2.02 5.03
CA TYR A 98 11.57 -0.56 4.90
C TYR A 98 11.34 -0.20 3.41
N LEU A 99 10.39 0.68 3.14
CA LEU A 99 10.17 1.21 1.78
C LEU A 99 11.29 2.19 1.42
N ASP A 100 11.32 3.34 2.09
CA ASP A 100 12.44 4.29 2.06
C ASP A 100 13.02 4.43 3.47
N THR A 101 12.21 4.97 4.38
CA THR A 101 12.61 5.33 5.75
C THR A 101 11.65 4.82 6.81
N THR A 102 10.48 4.30 6.42
CA THR A 102 9.53 3.63 7.31
C THR A 102 9.06 2.28 6.76
N GLN A 103 8.45 1.49 7.63
CA GLN A 103 7.77 0.23 7.32
C GLN A 103 6.26 0.45 7.40
N LEU A 104 5.48 -0.40 6.75
CA LEU A 104 4.03 -0.39 6.88
C LEU A 104 3.65 -0.93 8.27
N LEU A 105 3.09 -0.07 9.13
CA LEU A 105 2.72 -0.44 10.49
C LEU A 105 1.23 -0.71 10.64
N LYS A 106 0.39 0.13 10.02
CA LYS A 106 -1.07 -0.01 10.09
C LYS A 106 -1.76 0.65 8.89
N PRO A 107 -2.91 0.11 8.46
CA PRO A 107 -3.81 0.83 7.58
C PRO A 107 -4.31 2.12 8.24
N VAL A 108 -4.79 3.06 7.43
CA VAL A 108 -5.32 4.35 7.91
C VAL A 108 -6.75 4.25 8.49
N ILE A 109 -7.50 3.18 8.20
CA ILE A 109 -8.82 2.87 8.77
C ILE A 109 -8.72 1.66 9.69
#